data_AF-A0A654BYG9-F1
#
_entry.id   AF-A0A654BYG9-F1
#
_cell.length_a   1.000
_cell.length_b   1.000
_cell.length_c   1.000
_cell.angle_alpha   90.00
_cell.angle_beta   90.00
_cell.angle_gamma   90.00
#
_symmetry.space_group_name_H-M   'P 1'
#
loop_
_entity.id
_entity.type
_entity.pdbx_description
1 polymer ?
#
loop_
_entity_poly.entity_id
_entity_poly.type
_entity_poly.pdbx_seq_one_letter_code
_entity_poly.pdbx_strand_id
1 'polypeptide(L)'
;MKVHFVSILKLMGMGSSSHAQNNLNHLVIDNNEVTNLKLGLSEAIAVNGNLDSFEVTNNKVHDNNIGIVLIGHESISPVAALEQARNGIIRNNIIHYNSSFNNTSYNEYSADGIYVDGGKEIIIEQNQNYDNDLGIEVAFVNVLWMNYSSFK
;
A
#
# COMPACT_ATOMS: atom_id res chain seq x y z
N MET A 1 -17.33 6.44 -9.21
CA MET A 1 -18.00 5.72 -8.10
C MET A 1 -17.20 6.04 -6.85
N LYS A 2 -17.74 6.81 -5.89
CA LYS A 2 -17.06 7.07 -4.60
C LYS A 2 -17.13 5.78 -3.79
N VAL A 3 -16.01 5.17 -3.48
CA VAL A 3 -16.00 3.93 -2.71
C VAL A 3 -15.56 4.25 -1.29
N HIS A 4 -16.53 4.37 -0.39
CA HIS A 4 -16.28 4.49 1.04
C HIS A 4 -15.93 3.09 1.57
N PHE A 5 -14.68 2.85 1.96
CA PHE A 5 -14.29 1.60 2.60
C PHE A 5 -14.03 1.81 4.09
N VAL A 6 -14.65 0.93 4.89
CA VAL A 6 -14.34 0.68 6.29
C VAL A 6 -13.50 -0.59 6.30
N SER A 7 -12.18 -0.44 6.42
CA SER A 7 -11.15 -1.48 6.58
C SER A 7 -10.94 -2.51 5.46
N ILE A 8 -9.65 -2.71 5.14
CA ILE A 8 -9.05 -3.74 4.27
C ILE A 8 -9.58 -3.73 2.83
N LEU A 9 -8.98 -2.90 1.98
CA LEU A 9 -8.99 -3.16 0.55
C LEU A 9 -7.84 -4.14 0.22
N LYS A 10 -7.92 -5.39 0.68
CA LYS A 10 -7.02 -6.44 0.17
C LYS A 10 -7.57 -6.89 -1.18
N LEU A 11 -7.24 -6.16 -2.25
CA LEU A 11 -7.60 -6.52 -3.61
C LEU A 11 -6.70 -7.67 -4.08
N MET A 12 -7.08 -8.89 -3.72
CA MET A 12 -6.39 -10.09 -4.18
C MET A 12 -6.82 -10.41 -5.62
N GLY A 13 -5.91 -10.21 -6.57
CA GLY A 13 -6.03 -10.86 -7.88
C GLY A 13 -5.77 -12.36 -7.73
N MET A 14 -6.83 -13.16 -7.53
CA MET A 14 -6.71 -14.63 -7.58
C MET A 14 -6.49 -15.05 -9.03
N GLY A 15 -5.22 -15.16 -9.44
CA GLY A 15 -4.84 -15.73 -10.74
C GLY A 15 -5.21 -17.21 -10.80
N SER A 16 -6.45 -17.53 -11.17
CA SER A 16 -6.95 -18.91 -11.30
C SER A 16 -6.49 -19.63 -12.57
N SER A 17 -5.61 -19.02 -13.37
CA SER A 17 -5.08 -19.64 -14.57
C SER A 17 -3.62 -19.27 -14.78
N SER A 18 -2.88 -20.19 -15.39
CA SER A 18 -1.48 -20.09 -15.80
C SER A 18 -1.18 -18.99 -16.83
N HIS A 19 -2.03 -17.97 -16.93
CA HIS A 19 -2.02 -16.96 -17.98
C HIS A 19 -1.99 -15.57 -17.36
N ALA A 20 -1.17 -14.70 -17.96
CA ALA A 20 -1.13 -13.26 -17.67
C ALA A 20 -2.49 -12.54 -17.86
N GLN A 21 -3.51 -13.23 -18.38
CA GLN A 21 -4.83 -12.67 -18.72
C GLN A 21 -5.80 -12.46 -17.55
N ASN A 22 -5.43 -12.87 -16.32
CA ASN A 22 -6.25 -12.64 -15.11
C ASN A 22 -5.65 -11.57 -14.17
N ASN A 23 -4.89 -10.62 -14.70
CA ASN A 23 -4.42 -9.48 -13.92
C ASN A 23 -5.58 -8.50 -13.66
N LEU A 24 -5.66 -7.99 -12.43
CA LEU A 24 -6.42 -6.78 -12.15
C LEU A 24 -5.60 -5.61 -12.70
N ASN A 25 -6.16 -4.91 -13.69
CA ASN A 25 -5.53 -3.77 -14.35
C ASN A 25 -6.32 -2.49 -14.10
N HIS A 26 -5.62 -1.36 -14.03
CA HIS A 26 -6.18 -0.02 -13.88
C HIS A 26 -7.01 0.15 -12.61
N LEU A 27 -6.50 -0.35 -11.48
CA LEU A 27 -7.06 -0.03 -10.18
C LEU A 27 -6.72 1.42 -9.83
N VAL A 28 -7.74 2.21 -9.50
CA VAL A 28 -7.57 3.59 -9.05
C VAL A 28 -8.22 3.75 -7.67
N ILE A 29 -7.39 4.06 -6.67
CA ILE A 29 -7.80 4.49 -5.32
C ILE A 29 -7.55 5.98 -5.26
N ASP A 30 -8.57 6.77 -5.57
CA ASP A 30 -8.44 8.23 -5.69
C ASP A 30 -9.39 9.00 -4.78
N ASN A 31 -8.88 10.07 -4.17
CA ASN A 31 -9.66 11.09 -3.45
C ASN A 31 -10.52 10.52 -2.30
N ASN A 32 -9.94 9.62 -1.50
CA ASN A 32 -10.57 9.05 -0.31
C ASN A 32 -9.95 9.61 0.99
N GLU A 33 -10.68 9.49 2.09
CA GLU A 33 -10.18 9.68 3.45
C GLU A 33 -10.27 8.34 4.19
N VAL A 34 -9.14 7.83 4.66
CA VAL A 34 -8.98 6.51 5.28
C VAL A 34 -8.39 6.72 6.67
N THR A 35 -9.23 6.54 7.71
CA THR A 35 -8.85 6.90 9.08
C THR A 35 -9.54 6.07 10.15
N ASN A 36 -8.93 6.01 11.34
CA ASN A 36 -9.46 5.42 12.56
C ASN A 36 -9.83 3.94 12.41
N LEU A 37 -9.02 3.19 11.65
CA LEU A 37 -9.23 1.76 11.43
C LEU A 37 -8.62 0.91 12.54
N LYS A 38 -9.33 -0.15 12.95
CA LYS A 38 -8.81 -1.18 13.86
C LYS A 38 -8.29 -2.36 13.05
N LEU A 39 -7.00 -2.31 12.71
CA LEU A 39 -6.41 -3.20 11.71
C LEU A 39 -5.77 -4.47 12.28
N GLY A 40 -5.44 -4.52 13.57
CA GLY A 40 -4.61 -5.62 14.09
C GLY A 40 -3.30 -5.70 13.32
N LEU A 41 -2.97 -6.85 12.73
CA LEU A 41 -1.77 -7.04 11.90
C LEU A 41 -1.95 -6.61 10.43
N SER A 42 -2.86 -5.68 10.12
CA SER A 42 -3.15 -5.24 8.74
C SER A 42 -2.88 -3.75 8.52
N GLU A 43 -3.13 -3.31 7.29
CA GLU A 43 -2.80 -1.99 6.76
C GLU A 43 -4.04 -1.26 6.24
N ALA A 44 -4.00 0.08 6.24
CA ALA A 44 -5.16 0.88 5.88
C ALA A 44 -5.48 0.78 4.38
N ILE A 45 -4.46 0.83 3.53
CA ILE A 45 -4.54 0.54 2.09
C ILE A 45 -3.49 -0.53 1.75
N ALA A 46 -3.92 -1.69 1.25
CA ALA A 46 -3.02 -2.77 0.85
C ALA A 46 -3.21 -3.15 -0.62
N VAL A 47 -2.20 -2.94 -1.45
CA VAL A 47 -2.21 -3.35 -2.86
C VAL A 47 -1.36 -4.60 -3.04
N ASN A 48 -1.94 -5.71 -3.50
CA ASN A 48 -1.32 -7.03 -3.43
C ASN A 48 -1.78 -7.97 -4.56
N GLY A 49 -1.03 -9.05 -4.81
CA GLY A 49 -1.38 -10.13 -5.72
C GLY A 49 -0.94 -9.86 -7.16
N ASN A 50 -1.59 -10.53 -8.13
CA ASN A 50 -1.32 -10.29 -9.55
C ASN A 50 -2.00 -9.01 -10.05
N LEU A 51 -1.45 -7.88 -9.64
CA LEU A 51 -1.97 -6.56 -9.92
C LEU A 51 -0.94 -5.74 -10.68
N ASP A 52 -1.37 -5.21 -11.82
CA ASP A 52 -0.54 -4.50 -12.77
C ASP A 52 -1.20 -3.15 -13.08
N SER A 53 -0.43 -2.07 -13.14
CA SER A 53 -0.92 -0.76 -13.54
C SER A 53 -2.00 -0.22 -12.60
N PHE A 54 -1.58 0.41 -11.51
CA PHE A 54 -2.47 0.93 -10.47
C PHE A 54 -2.06 2.32 -9.99
N GLU A 55 -3.04 3.04 -9.43
CA GLU A 55 -2.86 4.39 -8.93
C GLU A 55 -3.49 4.52 -7.54
N VAL A 56 -2.69 4.99 -6.57
CA VAL A 56 -3.16 5.43 -5.26
C VAL A 56 -2.89 6.92 -5.17
N THR A 57 -3.92 7.74 -5.38
CA THR A 57 -3.75 9.17 -5.60
C THR A 57 -4.68 10.05 -4.78
N ASN A 58 -4.20 11.23 -4.39
CA ASN A 58 -5.03 12.26 -3.75
C ASN A 58 -5.79 11.80 -2.49
N ASN A 59 -5.35 10.74 -1.80
CA ASN A 59 -6.01 10.24 -0.59
C ASN A 59 -5.43 10.91 0.66
N LYS A 60 -6.24 10.96 1.72
CA LYS A 60 -5.80 11.25 3.08
C LYS A 60 -5.81 9.95 3.88
N VAL A 61 -4.67 9.54 4.40
CA VAL A 61 -4.51 8.27 5.13
C VAL A 61 -3.90 8.54 6.49
N HIS A 62 -4.70 8.50 7.56
CA HIS A 62 -4.25 8.96 8.86
C HIS A 62 -4.91 8.30 10.07
N ASP A 63 -4.24 8.33 11.22
CA ASP A 63 -4.73 7.73 12.46
C ASP A 63 -5.04 6.22 12.31
N ASN A 64 -4.15 5.48 11.64
CA ASN A 64 -4.25 4.02 11.46
C ASN A 64 -2.99 3.30 11.98
N ASN A 65 -2.88 2.00 11.71
CA ASN A 65 -1.61 1.24 11.72
C ASN A 65 -0.80 1.61 10.45
N ILE A 66 -0.16 0.68 9.73
CA ILE A 66 0.48 1.00 8.44
C ILE A 66 -0.52 1.69 7.50
N GLY A 67 -0.09 2.82 6.90
CA GLY A 67 -0.91 3.65 6.02
C GLY A 67 -1.16 3.00 4.66
N ILE A 68 -0.14 2.96 3.80
CA ILE A 68 -0.22 2.35 2.46
C ILE A 68 0.84 1.27 2.35
N VAL A 69 0.46 0.06 1.99
CA VAL A 69 1.38 -1.05 1.71
C VAL A 69 1.23 -1.58 0.29
N LEU A 70 2.35 -1.88 -0.36
CA LEU A 70 2.44 -2.52 -1.67
C LEU A 70 3.14 -3.86 -1.51
N ILE A 71 2.42 -4.95 -1.72
CA ILE A 71 2.84 -6.31 -1.34
C ILE A 71 3.10 -7.18 -2.58
N GLY A 72 4.12 -8.03 -2.49
CA GLY A 72 4.39 -9.15 -3.38
C GLY A 72 4.91 -10.38 -2.61
N HIS A 73 4.94 -11.53 -3.27
CA HIS A 73 5.55 -12.78 -2.80
C HIS A 73 4.95 -13.39 -1.51
N GLU A 74 3.67 -13.16 -1.21
CA GLU A 74 2.93 -13.79 -0.11
C GLU A 74 2.56 -15.27 -0.33
N SER A 75 3.01 -15.89 -1.44
CA SER A 75 2.61 -17.23 -1.88
C SER A 75 1.10 -17.42 -2.09
N ILE A 76 0.39 -16.36 -2.48
CA ILE A 76 -1.05 -16.32 -2.79
C ILE A 76 -1.34 -16.85 -4.21
N SER A 77 -0.42 -16.67 -5.16
CA SER A 77 -0.62 -17.04 -6.57
C SER A 77 0.10 -18.36 -6.90
N PRO A 78 -0.49 -19.25 -7.73
CA PRO A 78 0.22 -20.43 -8.23
C PRO A 78 1.36 -20.07 -9.20
N VAL A 79 1.41 -18.83 -9.69
CA VAL A 79 2.48 -18.32 -10.55
C VAL A 79 3.26 -17.25 -9.79
N ALA A 80 4.39 -17.66 -9.20
CA ALA A 80 5.24 -16.80 -8.35
C ALA A 80 5.71 -15.51 -9.05
N ALA A 81 5.99 -15.58 -10.36
CA ALA A 81 6.44 -14.43 -11.15
C ALA A 81 5.36 -13.35 -11.34
N LEU A 82 4.09 -13.67 -11.10
CA LEU A 82 2.96 -12.75 -11.22
C LEU A 82 2.47 -12.26 -9.87
N GLU A 83 3.08 -12.69 -8.77
CA GLU A 83 2.59 -12.44 -7.43
C GLU A 83 3.18 -11.16 -6.83
N GLN A 84 2.90 -10.04 -7.46
CA GLN A 84 3.46 -8.76 -7.05
C GLN A 84 2.64 -7.61 -7.64
N ALA A 85 2.37 -6.62 -6.80
CA ALA A 85 1.93 -5.31 -7.27
C ALA A 85 3.03 -4.68 -8.13
N ARG A 86 2.69 -4.28 -9.35
CA ARG A 86 3.67 -3.71 -10.30
C ARG A 86 3.11 -2.59 -11.16
N ASN A 87 4.01 -1.77 -11.68
CA ASN A 87 3.70 -0.62 -12.56
C ASN A 87 2.74 0.38 -11.88
N GLY A 88 2.98 0.63 -10.60
CA GLY A 88 2.09 1.43 -9.75
C GLY A 88 2.55 2.88 -9.55
N ILE A 89 1.60 3.76 -9.26
CA ILE A 89 1.85 5.16 -8.93
C ILE A 89 1.21 5.49 -7.58
N ILE A 90 2.02 5.99 -6.65
CA ILE A 90 1.58 6.56 -5.37
C ILE A 90 1.86 8.06 -5.43
N ARG A 91 0.83 8.89 -5.59
CA ARG A 91 1.01 10.33 -5.84
C ARG A 91 0.02 11.24 -5.12
N ASN A 92 0.47 12.40 -4.65
CA ASN A 92 -0.38 13.45 -4.07
C ASN A 92 -1.22 13.00 -2.86
N ASN A 93 -0.83 11.94 -2.16
CA ASN A 93 -1.49 11.54 -0.93
C ASN A 93 -0.94 12.35 0.26
N ILE A 94 -1.79 12.54 1.27
CA ILE A 94 -1.41 13.09 2.58
C ILE A 94 -1.49 11.93 3.58
N ILE A 95 -0.35 11.49 4.10
CA ILE A 95 -0.24 10.31 4.96
C ILE A 95 0.40 10.72 6.29
N HIS A 96 -0.36 10.64 7.39
CA HIS A 96 0.12 11.16 8.68
C HIS A 96 -0.53 10.52 9.91
N TYR A 97 0.11 10.62 11.08
CA TYR A 97 -0.40 10.06 12.35
C TYR A 97 -0.72 8.56 12.31
N ASN A 98 -0.08 7.81 11.40
CA ASN A 98 -0.17 6.36 11.39
C ASN A 98 0.81 5.80 12.43
N SER A 99 0.27 5.08 13.40
CA SER A 99 1.02 4.57 14.55
C SER A 99 0.50 3.22 15.04
N SER A 100 1.42 2.29 15.29
CA SER A 100 1.13 0.99 15.90
C SER A 100 1.03 1.07 17.42
N PHE A 101 1.27 2.23 18.05
CA PHE A 101 1.31 2.38 19.51
C PHE A 101 0.04 1.93 20.23
N ASN A 102 -1.12 2.27 19.68
CA ASN A 102 -2.42 1.88 20.25
C ASN A 102 -2.92 0.53 19.74
N ASN A 103 -2.10 -0.17 18.95
CA ASN A 103 -2.44 -1.45 18.35
C ASN A 103 -1.93 -2.60 19.23
N THR A 104 -2.85 -3.36 19.81
CA THR A 104 -2.51 -4.49 20.72
C THR A 104 -1.73 -5.61 20.05
N SER A 105 -1.66 -5.64 18.72
CA SER A 105 -0.90 -6.62 17.95
C SER A 105 0.59 -6.28 17.84
N TYR A 106 1.01 -5.07 18.20
CA TYR A 106 2.39 -4.61 18.17
C TYR A 106 2.85 -4.17 19.57
N ASN A 107 4.16 -4.19 19.80
CA ASN A 107 4.79 -3.79 21.06
C ASN A 107 5.80 -2.64 20.89
N GLU A 108 5.84 -2.03 19.71
CA GLU A 108 6.75 -0.96 19.33
C GLU A 108 6.09 -0.03 18.30
N TYR A 109 6.70 1.14 18.08
CA TYR A 109 6.33 2.09 17.04
C TYR A 109 6.92 1.62 15.70
N SER A 110 6.07 1.07 14.84
CA SER A 110 6.47 0.38 13.60
C SER A 110 5.50 0.57 12.45
N ALA A 111 4.53 1.48 12.56
CA ALA A 111 3.62 1.78 11.46
C ALA A 111 4.27 2.71 10.41
N ASP A 112 4.50 2.19 9.22
CA ASP A 112 4.89 2.98 8.05
C ASP A 112 3.76 3.86 7.53
N GLY A 113 4.12 5.07 7.10
CA GLY A 113 3.28 5.85 6.20
C GLY A 113 3.10 5.14 4.85
N ILE A 114 4.23 4.77 4.22
CA ILE A 114 4.22 3.97 2.98
C ILE A 114 5.23 2.83 3.12
N TYR A 115 4.79 1.60 2.94
CA TYR A 115 5.65 0.42 2.93
C TYR A 115 5.58 -0.30 1.58
N VAL A 116 6.74 -0.57 0.97
CA VAL A 116 6.83 -1.38 -0.25
C VAL A 116 7.53 -2.68 0.09
N ASP A 117 6.80 -3.79 0.07
CA ASP A 117 7.28 -5.13 0.39
C ASP A 117 7.10 -6.05 -0.82
N GLY A 118 8.13 -6.23 -1.65
CA GLY A 118 8.02 -7.08 -2.84
C GLY A 118 7.36 -6.42 -4.06
N GLY A 119 7.04 -5.11 -4.00
CA GLY A 119 6.54 -4.33 -5.13
C GLY A 119 7.62 -4.09 -6.21
N LYS A 120 7.20 -3.92 -7.48
CA LYS A 120 8.12 -3.72 -8.61
C LYS A 120 7.69 -2.58 -9.53
N GLU A 121 8.65 -1.75 -9.95
CA GLU A 121 8.37 -0.63 -10.87
C GLU A 121 7.27 0.30 -10.32
N ILE A 122 7.43 0.70 -9.05
CA ILE A 122 6.54 1.63 -8.37
C ILE A 122 7.15 3.03 -8.40
N ILE A 123 6.34 4.02 -8.75
CA ILE A 123 6.67 5.45 -8.64
C ILE A 123 5.99 5.98 -7.38
N ILE A 124 6.78 6.52 -6.45
CA ILE A 124 6.30 7.23 -5.26
C ILE A 124 6.77 8.68 -5.38
N GLU A 125 5.84 9.62 -5.57
CA GLU A 125 6.18 11.03 -5.75
C GLU A 125 5.10 11.98 -5.24
N GLN A 126 5.49 13.20 -4.88
CA GLN A 126 4.56 14.29 -4.50
C GLN A 126 3.60 13.95 -3.34
N ASN A 127 3.91 12.94 -2.53
CA ASN A 127 3.17 12.65 -1.31
C ASN A 127 3.68 13.51 -0.15
N GLN A 128 2.78 13.93 0.73
CA GLN A 128 3.12 14.50 2.03
C GLN A 128 3.07 13.36 3.06
N ASN A 129 4.24 12.94 3.55
CA ASN A 129 4.36 11.85 4.52
C ASN A 129 5.09 12.37 5.77
N TYR A 130 4.38 12.50 6.88
CA TYR A 130 4.86 13.13 8.11
C TYR A 130 4.17 12.54 9.35
N ASP A 131 4.80 12.65 10.52
CA ASP A 131 4.25 12.21 11.81
C ASP A 131 3.71 10.76 11.85
N ASN A 132 4.27 9.86 11.04
CA ASN A 132 4.07 8.41 11.14
C ASN A 132 5.21 7.80 11.97
N ASP A 133 5.02 6.61 12.56
CA ASP A 133 6.10 5.95 13.31
C ASP A 133 7.36 5.78 12.44
N LEU A 134 7.12 5.31 11.20
CA LEU A 134 8.10 5.20 10.14
C LEU A 134 7.60 5.96 8.89
N GLY A 135 8.52 6.59 8.17
CA GLY A 135 8.20 7.39 6.99
C GLY A 135 7.86 6.51 5.78
N ILE A 136 8.90 6.15 5.03
CA ILE A 136 8.80 5.24 3.88
C ILE A 136 9.80 4.11 4.11
N GLU A 137 9.30 2.87 4.14
CA GLU A 137 10.12 1.68 4.13
C GLU A 137 10.01 0.96 2.79
N VAL A 138 11.13 0.38 2.36
CA VAL A 138 11.22 -0.32 1.10
C VAL A 138 12.04 -1.60 1.30
N ALA A 139 11.38 -2.75 1.23
CA ALA A 139 11.94 -4.07 1.43
C ALA A 139 11.70 -4.97 0.20
N PHE A 140 12.71 -5.75 -0.18
CA PHE A 140 12.65 -6.70 -1.30
C PHE A 140 12.15 -6.10 -2.64
N VAL A 141 12.83 -5.06 -3.15
CA VAL A 141 12.36 -4.32 -4.35
C VAL A 141 13.39 -4.15 -5.48
N ASN A 142 12.87 -3.87 -6.68
CA ASN A 142 13.53 -3.01 -7.68
C ASN A 142 12.71 -1.70 -7.79
N VAL A 143 13.10 -0.65 -7.04
CA VAL A 143 12.53 0.70 -7.17
C VAL A 143 13.30 1.48 -8.24
N LEU A 144 12.58 2.01 -9.24
CA LEU A 144 13.18 2.74 -10.37
C LEU A 144 13.41 4.22 -10.07
N TRP A 145 12.58 4.86 -9.24
CA TRP A 145 12.72 6.29 -8.90
C TRP A 145 11.89 6.68 -7.67
N MET A 146 12.45 7.50 -6.77
CA MET A 146 11.78 7.97 -5.55
C MET A 146 12.10 9.45 -5.28
N ASN A 147 11.08 10.28 -5.09
CA ASN A 147 11.24 11.71 -4.77
C ASN A 147 10.19 12.15 -3.74
N TYR A 148 10.60 12.40 -2.49
CA TYR A 148 9.70 12.73 -1.39
C TYR A 148 10.29 13.73 -0.39
N SER A 149 9.39 14.35 0.36
CA SER A 149 9.69 15.24 1.49
C SER A 149 9.14 14.58 2.75
N SER A 150 9.99 14.23 3.71
CA SER A 150 9.57 13.79 5.05
C SER A 150 9.92 14.85 6.07
N PHE A 151 8.96 15.20 6.93
CA PHE A 151 9.18 16.05 8.08
C PHE A 151 8.91 15.21 9.35
N LYS A 152 9.84 15.28 10.30
CA LYS A 152 9.69 14.68 11.64
C LYS A 152 9.02 15.68 12.59
#